data_AF-A0AA48H0R0-F1
#
_entry.id   AF-A0AA48H0R0-F1
#
_cell.length_a   1.000
_cell.length_b   1.000
_cell.length_c   1.000
_cell.angle_alpha   90.00
_cell.angle_beta   90.00
_cell.angle_gamma   90.00
#
_symmetry.space_group_name_H-M   'P 1'
#
loop_
_entity.id
_entity.type
_entity.pdbx_description
1 polymer ?
#
loop_
_entity_poly.entity_id
_entity_poly.type
_entity_poly.pdbx_seq_one_letter_code
_entity_poly.pdbx_strand_id
1 'polypeptide(L)'
;MPDSSSPAGDAESSSGLLSNIGHAFRKIVRVGDSDRSLRAQLEEAIDEHEDENDDGASDENGSANGDLSPVERQMLRNLLHFSEHDADDVAVPRGEIVAVEASISWTDLVDSFSENGHSRMPVYRGTLDNVIGMIHIKDVFPYLARGKAPPRDWTVLMRQPLYVPQTRGALDVLADMRSRRVHLAIVLDEFSGTDGLITIEDLVEEIVGEIEDEHDETPEALIVSIGEGMWDCDARAELDDVAELVDPRLAEVAEAVDTLGGLAFVLAEAVPPVGTMLEHPSGWRIEVTAGDETHVTRLRLHAPSIATEDDDG
;
A
#
# COMPACT_ATOMS: atom_id res chain seq x y z
N MET A 1 -18.63 -56.25 31.63
CA MET A 1 -17.83 -57.18 30.80
C MET A 1 -18.72 -58.36 30.44
N PRO A 2 -18.78 -58.82 29.19
CA PRO A 2 -18.34 -58.24 27.91
C PRO A 2 -19.52 -58.28 26.87
N ASP A 3 -19.47 -57.99 25.57
CA ASP A 3 -18.41 -57.64 24.63
C ASP A 3 -18.99 -56.88 23.42
N SER A 4 -18.05 -56.22 22.74
CA SER A 4 -18.03 -55.43 21.50
C SER A 4 -18.69 -56.02 20.23
N SER A 5 -19.15 -55.13 19.34
CA SER A 5 -18.59 -54.96 17.98
C SER A 5 -19.35 -53.88 17.18
N SER A 6 -18.66 -52.80 16.86
CA SER A 6 -19.03 -51.85 15.78
C SER A 6 -18.96 -52.53 14.41
N PRO A 7 -19.71 -52.08 13.39
CA PRO A 7 -19.26 -52.19 12.02
C PRO A 7 -18.64 -50.87 11.55
N ALA A 8 -17.57 -51.03 10.78
CA ALA A 8 -16.77 -50.00 10.15
C ALA A 8 -17.58 -49.14 9.17
N GLY A 9 -17.11 -47.90 8.99
CA GLY A 9 -17.52 -47.07 7.88
C GLY A 9 -16.84 -47.49 6.60
N ASP A 10 -17.56 -47.36 5.49
CA ASP A 10 -16.99 -47.28 4.16
C ASP A 10 -17.32 -45.90 3.59
N ALA A 11 -16.24 -45.17 3.28
CA ALA A 11 -16.23 -43.89 2.63
C ALA A 11 -16.05 -44.11 1.13
N GLU A 12 -17.07 -43.83 0.33
CA GLU A 12 -16.93 -43.72 -1.11
C GLU A 12 -17.81 -42.56 -1.62
N SER A 13 -17.17 -41.42 -1.87
CA SER A 13 -17.46 -40.49 -2.98
C SER A 13 -16.71 -39.17 -2.78
N SER A 14 -15.39 -39.18 -2.97
CA SER A 14 -14.58 -37.96 -3.18
C SER A 14 -13.54 -38.14 -4.28
N SER A 15 -13.76 -39.08 -5.22
CA SER A 15 -12.79 -39.37 -6.29
C SER A 15 -12.83 -38.40 -7.49
N GLY A 16 -13.63 -37.33 -7.43
CA GLY A 16 -13.73 -36.34 -8.51
C GLY A 16 -12.87 -35.08 -8.33
N LEU A 17 -12.59 -34.68 -7.09
CA LEU A 17 -11.92 -33.41 -6.78
C LEU A 17 -10.40 -33.55 -6.66
N LEU A 18 -9.91 -34.74 -6.26
CA LEU A 18 -8.47 -35.00 -6.12
C LEU A 18 -7.78 -35.38 -7.45
N SER A 19 -8.55 -35.72 -8.49
CA SER A 19 -8.03 -36.05 -9.81
C SER A 19 -7.51 -34.83 -10.57
N ASN A 20 -8.14 -33.67 -10.38
CA ASN A 20 -7.89 -32.48 -11.21
C ASN A 20 -6.80 -31.56 -10.63
N ILE A 21 -6.64 -31.52 -9.30
CA ILE A 21 -5.49 -30.86 -8.66
C ILE A 21 -4.19 -31.54 -9.10
N GLY A 22 -4.21 -32.87 -9.22
CA GLY A 22 -3.07 -33.65 -9.66
C GLY A 22 -2.64 -33.43 -11.11
N HIS A 23 -3.44 -32.78 -11.96
CA HIS A 23 -3.10 -32.52 -13.36
C HIS A 23 -2.50 -31.12 -13.58
N ALA A 24 -2.97 -30.10 -12.85
CA ALA A 24 -2.35 -28.78 -12.81
C ALA A 24 -0.97 -28.83 -12.11
N PHE A 25 -0.88 -29.51 -10.97
CA PHE A 25 0.40 -29.73 -10.27
C PHE A 25 1.38 -30.59 -11.09
N ARG A 26 0.87 -31.49 -11.93
CA ARG A 26 1.71 -32.32 -12.81
C ARG A 26 2.20 -31.55 -14.04
N LYS A 27 1.60 -30.41 -14.40
CA LYS A 27 2.15 -29.53 -15.46
C LYS A 27 3.30 -28.68 -14.90
N ILE A 28 3.18 -28.19 -13.67
CA ILE A 28 4.28 -27.56 -12.90
C ILE A 28 5.47 -28.53 -12.72
N VAL A 29 5.19 -29.82 -12.50
CA VAL A 29 6.25 -30.85 -12.32
C VAL A 29 6.80 -31.40 -13.65
N ARG A 30 6.23 -31.06 -14.82
CA ARG A 30 6.55 -31.74 -16.10
C ARG A 30 6.98 -30.82 -17.24
N VAL A 31 7.39 -29.59 -16.93
CA VAL A 31 8.27 -28.80 -17.80
C VAL A 31 9.64 -28.81 -17.14
N GLY A 32 10.50 -29.69 -17.65
CA GLY A 32 11.90 -29.71 -17.26
C GLY A 32 12.61 -28.54 -17.89
N ASP A 33 12.80 -27.48 -17.12
CA ASP A 33 14.00 -26.64 -17.18
C ASP A 33 14.51 -26.47 -15.74
N SER A 34 15.68 -27.02 -15.47
CA SER A 34 16.13 -27.39 -14.12
C SER A 34 16.79 -26.24 -13.33
N ASP A 35 16.61 -24.99 -13.73
CA ASP A 35 17.30 -23.84 -13.13
C ASP A 35 16.39 -22.71 -12.59
N ARG A 36 15.06 -22.76 -12.80
CA ARG A 36 14.15 -21.68 -12.35
C ARG A 36 13.44 -22.01 -11.03
N SER A 37 13.50 -21.07 -10.09
CA SER A 37 12.78 -21.17 -8.80
C SER A 37 11.27 -21.21 -9.00
N LEU A 38 10.52 -21.82 -8.07
CA LEU A 38 9.05 -21.79 -8.08
C LEU A 38 8.50 -20.35 -8.05
N ARG A 39 9.27 -19.43 -7.46
CA ARG A 39 8.99 -18.00 -7.46
C ARG A 39 9.03 -17.44 -8.89
N ALA A 40 10.12 -17.65 -9.62
CA ALA A 40 10.26 -17.18 -10.99
C ALA A 40 9.19 -17.76 -11.92
N GLN A 41 8.79 -19.01 -11.71
CA GLN A 41 7.68 -19.63 -12.44
C GLN A 41 6.33 -18.96 -12.13
N LEU A 42 6.14 -18.46 -10.90
CA LEU A 42 4.93 -17.78 -10.51
C LEU A 42 4.89 -16.36 -11.06
N GLU A 43 6.01 -15.61 -11.00
CA GLU A 43 6.15 -14.29 -11.61
C GLU A 43 5.88 -14.34 -13.13
N GLU A 44 6.57 -15.24 -13.85
CA GLU A 44 6.38 -15.45 -15.30
C GLU A 44 4.92 -15.79 -15.64
N ALA A 45 4.26 -16.61 -14.83
CA ALA A 45 2.86 -16.96 -15.05
C ALA A 45 1.92 -15.77 -14.81
N ILE A 46 2.21 -14.86 -13.87
CA ILE A 46 1.37 -13.69 -13.65
C ILE A 46 1.53 -12.71 -14.82
N ASP A 47 2.77 -12.47 -15.27
CA ASP A 47 3.08 -11.54 -16.36
C ASP A 47 2.50 -12.00 -17.70
N GLU A 48 2.57 -13.30 -18.03
CA GLU A 48 1.96 -13.87 -19.24
C GLU A 48 0.43 -13.64 -19.32
N HIS A 49 -0.28 -13.51 -18.18
CA HIS A 49 -1.75 -13.35 -18.15
C HIS A 49 -2.21 -11.88 -18.13
N GLU A 50 -1.29 -10.90 -18.06
CA GLU A 50 -1.64 -9.48 -18.23
C GLU A 50 -1.73 -9.09 -19.70
N ASP A 51 -0.81 -9.60 -20.52
CA ASP A 51 -0.76 -9.32 -21.96
C ASP A 51 -1.98 -9.89 -22.73
N GLU A 52 -2.66 -10.90 -22.19
CA GLU A 52 -3.83 -11.52 -22.84
C GLU A 52 -5.17 -10.79 -22.57
N ASN A 53 -5.23 -9.85 -21.62
CA ASN A 53 -6.47 -9.15 -21.25
C ASN A 53 -6.63 -7.74 -21.86
N ASP A 54 -5.61 -7.22 -22.57
CA ASP A 54 -5.69 -5.93 -23.29
C ASP A 54 -6.23 -6.08 -24.74
N ASP A 55 -6.18 -7.28 -25.31
CA ASP A 55 -6.83 -7.56 -26.59
C ASP A 55 -8.31 -7.90 -26.36
N GLY A 56 -9.20 -6.93 -26.62
CA GLY A 56 -10.66 -6.98 -26.47
C GLY A 56 -11.41 -8.02 -27.31
N ALA A 57 -11.01 -9.29 -27.28
CA ALA A 57 -11.75 -10.42 -27.80
C ALA A 57 -12.51 -11.10 -26.65
N SER A 58 -13.79 -10.79 -26.54
CA SER A 58 -14.74 -11.53 -25.72
C SER A 58 -14.83 -12.97 -26.24
N ASP A 59 -14.14 -13.89 -25.56
CA ASP A 59 -14.15 -15.30 -25.95
C ASP A 59 -15.47 -15.95 -25.47
N GLU A 60 -16.50 -15.86 -26.31
CA GLU A 60 -17.75 -16.62 -26.22
C GLU A 60 -17.52 -18.11 -26.53
N ASN A 61 -16.75 -18.83 -25.71
CA ASN A 61 -16.86 -20.26 -25.39
C ASN A 61 -15.54 -20.85 -24.89
N GLY A 62 -15.33 -20.78 -23.59
CA GLY A 62 -14.37 -21.63 -22.91
C GLY A 62 -14.59 -21.47 -21.43
N SER A 63 -14.86 -22.56 -20.70
CA SER A 63 -14.96 -22.50 -19.25
C SER A 63 -13.66 -21.96 -18.65
N ALA A 64 -13.63 -20.67 -18.30
CA ALA A 64 -12.60 -20.05 -17.47
C ALA A 64 -12.73 -20.58 -16.02
N ASN A 65 -12.50 -21.87 -15.86
CA ASN A 65 -12.38 -22.51 -14.55
C ASN A 65 -10.90 -22.44 -14.15
N GLY A 66 -10.51 -21.34 -13.49
CA GLY A 66 -9.30 -21.31 -12.67
C GLY A 66 -8.26 -20.23 -12.95
N ASP A 67 -8.61 -19.09 -13.56
CA ASP A 67 -7.72 -17.92 -13.59
C ASP A 67 -7.89 -17.06 -12.32
N LEU A 68 -6.81 -16.43 -11.87
CA LEU A 68 -6.82 -15.44 -10.77
C LEU A 68 -7.48 -14.15 -11.27
N SER A 69 -8.28 -13.48 -10.44
CA SER A 69 -8.78 -12.14 -10.78
C SER A 69 -7.63 -11.13 -10.85
N PRO A 70 -7.80 -9.98 -11.52
CA PRO A 70 -6.78 -8.91 -11.51
C PRO A 70 -6.35 -8.51 -10.09
N VAL A 71 -7.30 -8.45 -9.15
CA VAL A 71 -7.03 -8.15 -7.74
C VAL A 71 -6.23 -9.27 -7.07
N GLU A 72 -6.58 -10.53 -7.33
CA GLU A 72 -5.85 -11.68 -6.80
C GLU A 72 -4.42 -11.76 -7.37
N ARG A 73 -4.23 -11.40 -8.64
CA ARG A 73 -2.89 -11.29 -9.28
C ARG A 73 -2.06 -10.19 -8.64
N GLN A 74 -2.65 -9.01 -8.41
CA GLN A 74 -1.96 -7.90 -7.76
C GLN A 74 -1.52 -8.27 -6.34
N MET A 75 -2.42 -8.83 -5.53
CA MET A 75 -2.09 -9.28 -4.17
C MET A 75 -0.99 -10.34 -4.17
N LEU A 76 -0.99 -11.23 -5.17
CA LEU A 76 0.04 -12.25 -5.30
C LEU A 76 1.41 -11.64 -5.64
N ARG A 77 1.46 -10.66 -6.54
CA ARG A 77 2.70 -9.91 -6.83
C ARG A 77 3.21 -9.16 -5.60
N ASN A 78 2.33 -8.43 -4.93
CA ASN A 78 2.64 -7.72 -3.70
C ASN A 78 3.20 -8.69 -2.64
N LEU A 79 2.60 -9.87 -2.47
CA LEU A 79 3.11 -10.91 -1.57
C LEU A 79 4.52 -11.38 -1.95
N LEU A 80 4.80 -11.55 -3.25
CA LEU A 80 6.13 -11.93 -3.72
C LEU A 80 7.14 -10.82 -3.43
N HIS A 81 6.86 -9.57 -3.78
CA HIS A 81 7.74 -8.43 -3.46
C HIS A 81 7.95 -8.28 -1.95
N PHE A 82 6.87 -8.30 -1.16
CA PHE A 82 6.90 -8.24 0.30
C PHE A 82 7.75 -9.34 0.94
N SER A 83 7.85 -10.52 0.31
CA SER A 83 8.71 -11.61 0.80
C SER A 83 10.21 -11.33 0.70
N GLU A 84 10.61 -10.30 -0.05
CA GLU A 84 12.00 -9.84 -0.19
C GLU A 84 12.34 -8.70 0.78
N HIS A 85 11.34 -8.07 1.39
CA HIS A 85 11.52 -6.99 2.36
C HIS A 85 11.93 -7.51 3.74
N ASP A 86 12.82 -6.77 4.39
CA ASP A 86 13.15 -6.88 5.80
C ASP A 86 12.31 -5.88 6.63
N ALA A 87 12.42 -5.96 7.96
CA ALA A 87 11.69 -5.09 8.87
C ALA A 87 12.01 -3.60 8.66
N ASP A 88 13.22 -3.26 8.23
CA ASP A 88 13.62 -1.89 7.90
C ASP A 88 12.80 -1.31 6.74
N ASP A 89 12.58 -2.10 5.68
CA ASP A 89 11.90 -1.65 4.45
C ASP A 89 10.41 -1.30 4.69
N VAL A 90 9.80 -1.87 5.72
CA VAL A 90 8.36 -1.77 6.02
C VAL A 90 8.07 -1.04 7.34
N ALA A 91 9.09 -0.50 8.00
CA ALA A 91 8.94 0.18 9.27
C ALA A 91 8.57 1.66 9.09
N VAL A 92 7.68 2.14 9.95
CA VAL A 92 7.48 3.57 10.19
C VAL A 92 8.81 4.14 10.73
N PRO A 93 9.43 5.13 10.05
CA PRO A 93 10.70 5.69 10.45
C PRO A 93 10.64 6.31 11.85
N ARG A 94 11.74 6.24 12.60
CA ARG A 94 11.84 6.80 13.97
C ARG A 94 11.26 8.22 14.12
N GLY A 95 11.48 9.08 13.13
CA GLY A 95 11.05 10.49 13.16
C GLY A 95 9.54 10.68 13.15
N GLU A 96 8.80 9.67 12.69
CA GLU A 96 7.35 9.68 12.52
C GLU A 96 6.64 8.90 13.64
N ILE A 97 7.39 8.26 14.54
CA ILE A 97 6.82 7.51 15.66
C ILE A 97 6.12 8.46 16.64
N VAL A 98 4.80 8.36 16.69
CA VAL A 98 3.99 8.96 17.77
C VAL A 98 4.06 8.05 19.00
N ALA A 99 4.71 8.53 20.06
CA ALA A 99 4.88 7.81 21.31
C ALA A 99 4.64 8.71 22.53
N VAL A 100 4.43 8.10 23.69
CA VAL A 100 4.15 8.80 24.95
C VAL A 100 5.23 8.52 25.99
N GLU A 101 5.65 9.55 26.72
CA GLU A 101 6.61 9.38 27.83
C GLU A 101 5.90 8.82 29.07
N ALA A 102 6.52 7.87 29.77
CA ALA A 102 5.95 7.23 30.95
C ALA A 102 5.62 8.19 32.12
N SER A 103 6.20 9.40 32.14
CA SER A 103 6.00 10.41 33.17
C SER A 103 4.85 11.38 32.90
N ILE A 104 4.21 11.34 31.72
CA ILE A 104 3.10 12.25 31.42
C ILE A 104 1.89 12.00 32.34
N SER A 105 1.05 13.02 32.49
CA SER A 105 -0.17 12.88 33.27
C SER A 105 -1.19 12.02 32.54
N TRP A 106 -2.19 11.50 33.28
CA TRP A 106 -3.30 10.78 32.66
C TRP A 106 -4.06 11.62 31.63
N THR A 107 -4.21 12.91 31.90
CA THR A 107 -4.90 13.83 30.98
C THR A 107 -4.11 13.95 29.67
N ASP A 108 -2.81 14.21 29.75
CA ASP A 108 -1.96 14.34 28.56
C ASP A 108 -1.91 13.03 27.75
N LEU A 109 -1.95 11.87 28.42
CA LEU A 109 -2.06 10.57 27.75
C LEU A 109 -3.36 10.46 26.93
N VAL A 110 -4.49 10.87 27.51
CA VAL A 110 -5.79 10.84 26.83
C VAL A 110 -5.82 11.84 25.67
N ASP A 111 -5.26 13.03 25.88
CA ASP A 111 -5.14 14.06 24.84
C ASP A 111 -4.29 13.55 23.67
N SER A 112 -3.16 12.89 23.96
CA SER A 112 -2.31 12.26 22.93
C SER A 112 -3.10 11.30 22.04
N PHE A 113 -3.93 10.43 22.62
CA PHE A 113 -4.80 9.53 21.86
C PHE A 113 -5.84 10.27 21.01
N SER A 114 -6.41 11.36 21.53
CA SER A 114 -7.42 12.14 20.83
C SER A 114 -6.84 12.93 19.65
N GLU A 115 -5.60 13.41 19.77
CA GLU A 115 -4.94 14.24 18.76
C GLU A 115 -4.42 13.41 17.58
N ASN A 116 -3.91 12.21 17.85
CA ASN A 116 -3.21 11.41 16.83
C ASN A 116 -4.06 10.26 16.25
N GLY A 117 -5.23 9.95 16.83
CA GLY A 117 -6.14 8.93 16.28
C GLY A 117 -5.66 7.48 16.35
N HIS A 118 -4.45 7.20 16.83
CA HIS A 118 -3.92 5.83 16.88
C HIS A 118 -4.58 4.96 17.95
N SER A 119 -4.78 3.68 17.62
CA SER A 119 -5.29 2.70 18.59
C SER A 119 -4.27 2.28 19.64
N ARG A 120 -2.98 2.41 19.34
CA ARG A 120 -1.84 1.95 20.15
C ARG A 120 -0.70 2.97 20.05
N MET A 121 0.01 3.20 21.15
CA MET A 121 1.19 4.07 21.18
C MET A 121 2.32 3.42 21.97
N PRO A 122 3.57 3.48 21.51
CA PRO A 122 4.73 3.11 22.31
C PRO A 122 4.83 3.99 23.56
N VAL A 123 5.28 3.40 24.66
CA VAL A 123 5.58 4.10 25.90
C VAL A 123 7.08 4.04 26.14
N TYR A 124 7.73 5.19 26.25
CA TYR A 124 9.18 5.28 26.46
C TYR A 124 9.53 5.99 27.77
N ARG A 125 10.81 5.91 28.17
CA ARG A 125 11.33 6.65 29.32
C ARG A 125 12.62 7.37 28.95
N GLY A 126 12.60 8.71 29.02
CA GLY A 126 13.73 9.57 28.69
C GLY A 126 13.90 9.74 27.19
N THR A 127 14.30 8.68 26.48
CA THR A 127 14.45 8.69 25.01
C THR A 127 13.67 7.55 24.38
N LEU A 128 13.38 7.67 23.09
CA LEU A 128 12.73 6.61 22.30
C LEU A 128 13.56 5.32 22.25
N ASP A 129 14.87 5.37 22.51
CA ASP A 129 15.71 4.17 22.60
C ASP A 129 15.34 3.27 23.79
N ASN A 130 14.55 3.79 24.72
CA ASN A 130 14.10 3.08 25.90
C ASN A 130 12.56 2.95 25.91
N VAL A 131 12.03 2.29 24.88
CA VAL A 131 10.62 1.83 24.86
C VAL A 131 10.43 0.76 25.92
N ILE A 132 9.61 1.06 26.93
CA ILE A 132 9.32 0.18 28.07
C ILE A 132 8.02 -0.62 27.92
N GLY A 133 7.22 -0.30 26.91
CA GLY A 133 5.95 -0.97 26.63
C GLY A 133 5.15 -0.25 25.55
N MET A 134 3.87 -0.60 25.45
CA MET A 134 2.89 0.11 24.64
C MET A 134 1.58 0.23 25.40
N ILE A 135 0.78 1.23 25.06
CA ILE A 135 -0.55 1.46 25.63
C ILE A 135 -1.61 1.37 24.53
N HIS A 136 -2.74 0.73 24.84
CA HIS A 136 -3.85 0.58 23.92
C HIS A 136 -5.04 1.43 24.38
N ILE A 137 -5.68 2.15 23.46
CA ILE A 137 -6.90 2.93 23.75
C ILE A 137 -8.01 2.11 24.44
N LYS A 138 -8.11 0.80 24.15
CA LYS A 138 -9.08 -0.10 24.79
C LYS A 138 -8.86 -0.28 26.29
N ASP A 139 -7.64 -0.05 26.79
CA ASP A 139 -7.33 -0.10 28.23
C ASP A 139 -7.60 1.24 28.92
N VAL A 140 -7.57 2.33 28.17
CA VAL A 140 -7.89 3.70 28.62
C VAL A 140 -9.41 3.93 28.64
N PHE A 141 -10.10 3.47 27.60
CA PHE A 141 -11.52 3.70 27.36
C PHE A 141 -12.46 3.38 28.56
N PRO A 142 -12.29 2.28 29.32
CA PRO A 142 -13.14 1.97 30.46
C PRO A 142 -13.13 3.02 31.57
N TYR A 143 -12.03 3.77 31.72
CA TYR A 143 -11.92 4.84 32.71
C TYR A 143 -12.66 6.09 32.26
N LEU A 144 -12.59 6.41 30.96
CA LEU A 144 -13.31 7.51 30.34
C LEU A 144 -14.82 7.27 30.32
N ALA A 145 -15.25 6.13 29.77
CA ALA A 145 -16.67 5.82 29.58
C ALA A 145 -17.46 5.69 30.89
N ARG A 146 -16.79 5.31 31.99
CA ARG A 146 -17.43 5.12 33.30
C ARG A 146 -17.17 6.25 34.28
N GLY A 147 -16.43 7.29 33.88
CA GLY A 147 -15.98 8.37 34.77
C GLY A 147 -15.21 7.85 36.00
N LYS A 148 -14.52 6.72 35.87
CA LYS A 148 -13.78 6.11 36.98
C LYS A 148 -12.44 6.82 37.11
N ALA A 149 -12.03 7.09 38.35
CA ALA A 149 -10.68 7.59 38.60
C ALA A 149 -9.63 6.62 37.99
N PRO A 150 -8.69 7.12 37.18
CA PRO A 150 -7.64 6.30 36.60
C PRO A 150 -6.69 5.78 37.69
N PRO A 151 -5.90 4.75 37.39
CA PRO A 151 -4.81 4.33 38.28
C PRO A 151 -3.89 5.53 38.56
N ARG A 152 -3.36 5.60 39.79
CA ARG A 152 -2.37 6.63 40.16
C ARG A 152 -1.12 6.58 39.28
N ASP A 153 -0.72 5.36 38.95
CA ASP A 153 0.31 5.07 37.98
C ASP A 153 -0.38 4.34 36.83
N TRP A 154 -0.55 5.02 35.70
CA TRP A 154 -1.25 4.49 34.55
C TRP A 154 -0.40 3.46 33.78
N THR A 155 0.92 3.44 34.00
CA THR A 155 1.85 2.52 33.32
C THR A 155 1.55 1.05 33.65
N VAL A 156 0.79 0.77 34.70
CA VAL A 156 0.25 -0.56 35.02
C VAL A 156 -0.66 -1.14 33.94
N LEU A 157 -1.16 -0.30 33.02
CA LEU A 157 -2.00 -0.69 31.88
C LEU A 157 -1.18 -1.05 30.64
N MET A 158 0.14 -0.84 30.66
CA MET A 158 0.99 -1.12 29.52
C MET A 158 1.01 -2.61 29.18
N ARG A 159 1.14 -2.89 27.89
CA ARG A 159 1.39 -4.21 27.33
C ARG A 159 2.78 -4.24 26.72
N GLN A 160 3.31 -5.43 26.49
CA GLN A 160 4.61 -5.59 25.86
C GLN A 160 4.44 -5.63 24.34
N PRO A 161 5.16 -4.78 23.58
CA PRO A 161 5.23 -4.91 22.13
C PRO A 161 6.13 -6.09 21.74
N LEU A 162 6.13 -6.43 20.46
CA LEU A 162 7.17 -7.28 19.89
C LEU A 162 8.44 -6.45 19.69
N TYR A 163 9.62 -7.04 19.84
CA TYR A 163 10.90 -6.40 19.48
C TYR A 163 11.56 -7.26 18.40
N VAL A 164 11.97 -6.63 17.31
CA VAL A 164 12.58 -7.30 16.15
C VAL A 164 13.82 -6.53 15.69
N PRO A 165 14.89 -7.19 15.23
CA PRO A 165 15.99 -6.51 14.57
C PRO A 165 15.58 -6.04 13.16
N GLN A 166 16.18 -4.96 12.66
CA GLN A 166 15.87 -4.39 11.34
C GLN A 166 16.06 -5.37 10.17
N THR A 167 16.97 -6.35 10.30
CA THR A 167 17.27 -7.38 9.28
C THR A 167 16.36 -8.62 9.34
N ARG A 168 15.25 -8.55 10.09
CA ARG A 168 14.30 -9.66 10.16
C ARG A 168 13.31 -9.54 9.01
N GLY A 169 13.19 -10.59 8.18
CA GLY A 169 12.23 -10.61 7.07
C GLY A 169 10.81 -10.23 7.47
N ALA A 170 10.16 -9.38 6.67
CA ALA A 170 8.84 -8.82 6.97
C ALA A 170 7.75 -9.90 7.15
N LEU A 171 7.80 -10.97 6.35
CA LEU A 171 6.92 -12.14 6.51
C LEU A 171 7.10 -12.87 7.85
N ASP A 172 8.34 -12.95 8.36
CA ASP A 172 8.62 -13.55 9.66
C ASP A 172 8.09 -12.67 10.80
N VAL A 173 8.21 -11.33 10.65
CA VAL A 173 7.61 -10.37 11.60
C VAL A 173 6.09 -10.54 11.62
N LEU A 174 5.42 -10.58 10.46
CA LEU A 174 3.99 -10.83 10.35
C LEU A 174 3.58 -12.16 11.00
N ALA A 175 4.34 -13.23 10.77
CA ALA A 175 4.09 -14.53 11.39
C ALA A 175 4.25 -14.51 12.92
N ASP A 176 5.27 -13.84 13.44
CA ASP A 176 5.49 -13.62 14.87
C ASP A 176 4.32 -12.84 15.49
N MET A 177 3.90 -11.75 14.86
CA MET A 177 2.79 -10.91 15.30
C MET A 177 1.48 -11.70 15.37
N ARG A 178 1.16 -12.48 14.34
CA ARG A 178 -0.01 -13.36 14.29
C ARG A 178 0.02 -14.44 15.36
N SER A 179 1.17 -15.10 15.55
CA SER A 179 1.30 -16.20 16.52
C SER A 179 1.17 -15.72 17.97
N ARG A 180 1.76 -14.56 18.28
CA ARG A 180 1.74 -13.96 19.62
C ARG A 180 0.51 -13.08 19.86
N ARG A 181 -0.30 -12.83 18.82
CA ARG A 181 -1.47 -11.93 18.84
C ARG A 181 -1.10 -10.52 19.31
N VAL A 182 0.00 -10.01 18.77
CA VAL A 182 0.49 -8.64 18.99
C VAL A 182 0.39 -7.87 17.68
N HIS A 183 0.09 -6.58 17.77
CA HIS A 183 -0.22 -5.71 16.62
C HIS A 183 0.77 -4.55 16.48
N LEU A 184 1.81 -4.52 17.31
CA LEU A 184 2.82 -3.47 17.30
C LEU A 184 4.18 -4.11 17.61
N ALA A 185 5.15 -3.84 16.76
CA ALA A 185 6.54 -4.23 16.92
C ALA A 185 7.42 -2.98 16.93
N ILE A 186 8.46 -3.01 17.75
CA ILE A 186 9.53 -2.02 17.78
C ILE A 186 10.72 -2.62 17.04
N VAL A 187 11.19 -1.91 16.03
CA VAL A 187 12.37 -2.29 15.25
C VAL A 187 13.61 -1.74 15.94
N LEU A 188 14.60 -2.61 16.13
CA LEU A 188 15.84 -2.30 16.82
C LEU A 188 17.01 -2.25 15.85
N ASP A 189 17.86 -1.22 16.04
CA ASP A 189 19.14 -1.07 15.35
C ASP A 189 20.22 -2.01 15.93
N GLU A 190 21.42 -2.01 15.35
CA GLU A 190 22.55 -2.82 15.83
C GLU A 190 23.06 -2.45 17.24
N PHE A 191 22.71 -1.27 17.74
CA PHE A 191 23.06 -0.75 19.06
C PHE A 191 21.91 -0.91 20.08
N SER A 192 20.84 -1.62 19.72
CA SER A 192 19.61 -1.76 20.52
C SER A 192 18.84 -0.46 20.75
N GLY A 193 19.09 0.55 19.93
CA GLY A 193 18.25 1.73 19.77
C GLY A 193 16.96 1.40 19.02
N THR A 194 15.98 2.30 19.10
CA THR A 194 14.73 2.17 18.33
C THR A 194 14.92 2.78 16.95
N ASP A 195 14.85 1.95 15.93
CA ASP A 195 15.04 2.36 14.54
C ASP A 195 13.71 2.70 13.85
N GLY A 196 12.67 1.94 14.20
CA GLY A 196 11.35 2.10 13.62
C GLY A 196 10.24 1.39 14.40
N LEU A 197 9.04 1.46 13.85
CA LEU A 197 7.84 0.82 14.38
C LEU A 197 7.10 0.12 13.26
N ILE A 198 6.56 -1.06 13.53
CA ILE A 198 5.75 -1.82 12.56
C ILE A 198 4.40 -2.15 13.21
N THR A 199 3.31 -1.92 12.49
CA THR A 199 1.99 -2.45 12.87
C THR A 199 1.62 -3.65 12.02
N ILE A 200 0.69 -4.49 12.51
CA ILE A 200 0.24 -5.63 11.69
C ILE A 200 -0.64 -5.16 10.54
N GLU A 201 -1.29 -4.02 10.73
CA GLU A 201 -2.12 -3.36 9.75
C GLU A 201 -1.25 -2.94 8.54
N ASP A 202 -0.12 -2.26 8.75
CA ASP A 202 0.82 -1.87 7.67
C ASP A 202 1.38 -3.09 6.92
N LEU A 203 1.80 -4.15 7.63
CA LEU A 203 2.31 -5.37 6.98
C LEU A 203 1.26 -6.10 6.13
N VAL A 204 -0.02 -5.96 6.46
CA VAL A 204 -1.11 -6.55 5.68
C VAL A 204 -1.42 -5.67 4.48
N GLU A 205 -1.38 -4.36 4.66
CA GLU A 205 -1.56 -3.36 3.59
C GLU A 205 -0.52 -3.53 2.47
N GLU A 206 0.75 -3.79 2.81
CA GLU A 206 1.79 -4.10 1.82
C GLU A 206 1.43 -5.28 0.89
N ILE A 207 0.69 -6.27 1.40
CA ILE A 207 0.28 -7.45 0.63
C ILE A 207 -1.03 -7.20 -0.12
N VAL A 208 -1.99 -6.58 0.56
CA VAL A 208 -3.37 -6.42 0.07
C VAL A 208 -3.48 -5.22 -0.87
N GLY A 209 -2.55 -4.26 -0.78
CA GLY A 209 -2.71 -2.89 -1.29
C GLY A 209 -3.56 -2.05 -0.33
N GLU A 210 -3.69 -0.76 -0.63
CA GLU A 210 -4.60 0.12 0.12
C GLU A 210 -6.01 -0.50 0.13
N ILE A 211 -6.52 -0.78 1.33
CA ILE A 211 -7.89 -1.24 1.49
C ILE A 211 -8.75 0.01 1.50
N GLU A 212 -9.43 0.28 0.38
CA GLU A 212 -10.44 1.34 0.29
C GLU A 212 -11.45 1.16 1.44
N ASP A 213 -11.40 2.05 2.44
CA ASP A 213 -12.34 2.07 3.55
C ASP A 213 -13.74 2.41 3.04
N GLU A 214 -14.79 1.98 3.73
CA GLU A 214 -16.17 2.37 3.43
C GLU A 214 -16.43 3.88 3.59
N HIS A 215 -15.42 4.60 4.08
CA HIS A 215 -15.34 6.03 4.27
C HIS A 215 -14.32 6.74 3.37
N ASP A 216 -13.59 6.01 2.54
CA ASP A 216 -12.66 6.60 1.59
C ASP A 216 -13.47 7.06 0.35
N GLU A 217 -13.54 8.38 0.20
CA GLU A 217 -13.95 8.98 -1.07
C GLU A 217 -12.88 8.59 -2.10
N THR A 218 -13.14 7.49 -2.84
CA THR A 218 -12.49 7.04 -4.10
C THR A 218 -11.19 7.79 -4.45
N PRO A 219 -10.02 7.13 -4.56
CA PRO A 219 -8.81 7.83 -5.00
C PRO A 219 -9.10 8.53 -6.33
N GLU A 220 -9.13 9.86 -6.31
CA GLU A 220 -9.31 10.65 -7.51
C GLU A 220 -8.14 10.30 -8.43
N ALA A 221 -8.41 9.63 -9.54
CA ALA A 221 -7.38 9.27 -10.51
C ALA A 221 -6.51 10.50 -10.79
N LEU A 222 -5.18 10.32 -10.71
CA LEU A 222 -4.24 11.44 -10.80
C LEU A 222 -4.31 12.14 -12.16
N ILE A 223 -4.85 11.48 -13.19
CA ILE A 223 -5.07 12.00 -14.53
C ILE A 223 -6.48 11.61 -14.96
N VAL A 224 -7.37 12.59 -15.12
CA VAL A 224 -8.76 12.38 -15.55
C VAL A 224 -9.00 13.12 -16.85
N SER A 225 -9.39 12.39 -17.91
CA SER A 225 -9.89 13.06 -19.12
C SER A 225 -11.24 13.70 -18.83
N ILE A 226 -11.34 15.01 -19.06
CA ILE A 226 -12.58 15.78 -18.87
C ILE A 226 -13.28 16.10 -20.21
N GLY A 227 -12.80 15.50 -21.30
CA GLY A 227 -13.34 15.67 -22.66
C GLY A 227 -12.73 16.87 -23.41
N GLU A 228 -13.04 16.95 -24.71
CA GLU A 228 -12.61 18.05 -25.60
C GLU A 228 -11.08 18.25 -25.70
N GLY A 229 -10.30 17.19 -25.50
CA GLY A 229 -8.83 17.28 -25.47
C GLY A 229 -8.33 18.01 -24.23
N MET A 230 -9.05 17.89 -23.10
CA MET A 230 -8.61 18.38 -21.81
C MET A 230 -8.49 17.26 -20.79
N TRP A 231 -7.51 17.41 -19.89
CA TRP A 231 -7.28 16.50 -18.77
C TRP A 231 -7.12 17.30 -17.48
N ASP A 232 -7.77 16.86 -16.41
CA ASP A 232 -7.58 17.36 -15.06
C ASP A 232 -6.62 16.43 -14.32
N CYS A 233 -5.51 16.98 -13.81
CA CYS A 233 -4.40 16.21 -13.31
C CYS A 233 -3.98 16.70 -11.91
N ASP A 234 -3.68 15.77 -11.01
CA ASP A 234 -2.94 16.04 -9.77
C ASP A 234 -1.50 16.42 -10.13
N ALA A 235 -0.94 17.41 -9.43
CA ALA A 235 0.42 17.86 -9.67
C ALA A 235 1.48 16.78 -9.36
N ARG A 236 1.12 15.76 -8.57
CA ARG A 236 1.97 14.60 -8.26
C ARG A 236 2.04 13.58 -9.38
N ALA A 237 1.19 13.67 -10.41
CA ALA A 237 1.23 12.77 -11.56
C ALA A 237 2.64 12.73 -12.16
N GLU A 238 3.19 11.53 -12.35
CA GLU A 238 4.50 11.33 -12.95
C GLU A 238 4.47 11.72 -14.43
N LEU A 239 5.53 12.35 -14.92
CA LEU A 239 5.58 12.78 -16.32
C LEU A 239 5.58 11.60 -17.29
N ASP A 240 6.10 10.44 -16.89
CA ASP A 240 6.07 9.22 -17.69
C ASP A 240 4.62 8.72 -17.88
N ASP A 241 3.80 8.74 -16.81
CA ASP A 241 2.37 8.43 -16.90
C ASP A 241 1.60 9.43 -17.76
N VAL A 242 1.90 10.72 -17.62
CA VAL A 242 1.30 11.78 -18.48
C VAL A 242 1.70 11.59 -19.94
N ALA A 243 2.94 11.19 -20.21
CA ALA A 243 3.42 10.89 -21.55
C ALA A 243 2.72 9.69 -22.18
N GLU A 244 2.46 8.65 -21.40
CA GLU A 244 1.76 7.45 -21.85
C GLU A 244 0.25 7.71 -22.06
N LEU A 245 -0.40 8.38 -21.12
CA LEU A 245 -1.86 8.55 -21.09
C LEU A 245 -2.38 9.76 -21.87
N VAL A 246 -1.56 10.80 -22.02
CA VAL A 246 -1.98 12.08 -22.63
C VAL A 246 -1.23 12.34 -23.93
N ASP A 247 0.09 12.57 -23.85
CA ASP A 247 0.93 12.85 -25.02
C ASP A 247 2.42 12.76 -24.67
N PRO A 248 3.22 11.94 -25.38
CA PRO A 248 4.65 11.77 -25.09
C PRO A 248 5.44 13.08 -25.13
N ARG A 249 4.98 14.06 -25.92
CA ARG A 249 5.65 15.36 -26.06
C ARG A 249 5.59 16.22 -24.79
N LEU A 250 4.79 15.86 -23.78
CA LEU A 250 4.74 16.55 -22.49
C LEU A 250 5.91 16.18 -21.56
N ALA A 251 6.52 15.01 -21.76
CA ALA A 251 7.73 14.59 -21.02
C ALA A 251 9.04 14.99 -21.73
N GLU A 252 8.98 15.57 -22.93
CA GLU A 252 10.15 16.06 -23.68
C GLU A 252 10.65 17.39 -23.12
N VAL A 253 11.28 17.36 -21.95
CA VAL A 253 11.74 18.55 -21.21
C VAL A 253 13.27 18.61 -21.10
N ALA A 254 13.84 19.82 -21.09
CA ALA A 254 15.29 20.03 -21.09
C ALA A 254 15.96 19.81 -19.72
N GLU A 255 15.16 19.86 -18.65
CA GLU A 255 15.59 19.67 -17.26
C GLU A 255 15.06 18.33 -16.73
N ALA A 256 15.81 17.68 -15.85
CA ALA A 256 15.35 16.44 -15.20
C ALA A 256 14.23 16.79 -14.21
N VAL A 257 13.00 16.49 -14.62
CA VAL A 257 11.77 16.73 -13.88
C VAL A 257 10.98 15.44 -13.90
N ASP A 258 10.46 15.04 -12.74
CA ASP A 258 9.80 13.74 -12.59
C ASP A 258 8.25 13.87 -12.57
N THR A 259 7.71 15.05 -12.24
CA THR A 259 6.27 15.26 -12.01
C THR A 259 5.69 16.44 -12.79
N LEU A 260 4.38 16.42 -13.01
CA LEU A 260 3.65 17.48 -13.70
C LEU A 260 3.72 18.83 -12.95
N GLY A 261 3.72 18.81 -11.62
CA GLY A 261 3.94 19.98 -10.78
C GLY A 261 5.35 20.56 -10.95
N GLY A 262 6.36 19.68 -11.03
CA GLY A 262 7.73 20.07 -11.36
C GLY A 262 7.82 20.74 -12.73
N LEU A 263 7.10 20.21 -13.74
CA LEU A 263 7.08 20.78 -15.08
C LEU A 263 6.48 22.20 -15.07
N ALA A 264 5.37 22.39 -14.36
CA ALA A 264 4.74 23.69 -14.21
C ALA A 264 5.68 24.72 -13.55
N PHE A 265 6.47 24.30 -12.55
CA PHE A 265 7.48 25.15 -11.92
C PHE A 265 8.60 25.53 -12.89
N VAL A 266 9.13 24.57 -13.66
CA VAL A 266 10.21 24.82 -14.63
C VAL A 266 9.74 25.78 -15.73
N LEU A 267 8.54 25.60 -16.27
CA LEU A 267 7.98 26.50 -17.28
C LEU A 267 7.75 27.93 -16.76
N ALA A 268 7.42 28.07 -15.48
CA ALA A 268 7.13 29.36 -14.85
C ALA A 268 8.35 30.03 -14.18
N GLU A 269 9.47 29.31 -14.05
CA GLU A 269 10.68 29.67 -13.26
C GLU A 269 10.38 30.02 -11.78
N ALA A 270 9.18 29.71 -11.29
CA ALA A 270 8.67 29.97 -9.95
C ALA A 270 7.39 29.15 -9.72
N VAL A 271 6.84 29.16 -8.51
CA VAL A 271 5.52 28.55 -8.23
C VAL A 271 4.44 29.43 -8.88
N PRO A 272 3.73 28.94 -9.92
CA PRO A 272 2.74 29.75 -10.62
C PRO A 272 1.45 29.90 -9.80
N PRO A 273 0.83 31.08 -9.73
CA PRO A 273 -0.44 31.26 -9.01
C PRO A 273 -1.60 30.56 -9.72
N VAL A 274 -2.65 30.23 -8.96
CA VAL A 274 -3.90 29.67 -9.51
C VAL A 274 -4.50 30.58 -10.59
N GLY A 275 -4.95 29.98 -11.69
CA GLY A 275 -5.44 30.64 -12.90
C GLY A 275 -4.33 30.96 -13.92
N THR A 276 -3.07 30.63 -13.64
CA THR A 276 -1.97 30.84 -14.59
C THR A 276 -2.04 29.81 -15.72
N MET A 277 -1.81 30.28 -16.94
CA MET A 277 -1.76 29.46 -18.15
C MET A 277 -0.32 29.42 -18.65
N LEU A 278 0.31 28.25 -18.57
CA LEU A 278 1.67 27.99 -19.04
C LEU A 278 1.63 27.35 -20.42
N GLU A 279 2.60 27.70 -21.27
CA GLU A 279 2.72 27.14 -22.62
C GLU A 279 3.90 26.17 -22.67
N HIS A 280 3.61 24.93 -23.06
CA HIS A 280 4.64 23.91 -23.27
C HIS A 280 5.17 24.00 -24.71
N PRO A 281 6.48 23.76 -24.97
CA PRO A 281 7.05 23.79 -26.32
C PRO A 281 6.35 22.88 -27.34
N SER A 282 5.68 21.81 -26.89
CA SER A 282 4.90 20.91 -27.73
C SER A 282 3.57 21.49 -28.23
N GLY A 283 3.20 22.69 -27.79
CA GLY A 283 1.95 23.38 -28.13
C GLY A 283 0.80 23.13 -27.15
N TRP A 284 1.02 22.29 -26.14
CA TRP A 284 0.08 22.10 -25.03
C TRP A 284 0.04 23.32 -24.12
N ARG A 285 -1.12 23.56 -23.50
CA ARG A 285 -1.28 24.60 -22.49
C ARG A 285 -1.62 23.96 -21.15
N ILE A 286 -0.93 24.38 -20.09
CA ILE A 286 -1.07 23.84 -18.74
C ILE A 286 -1.62 24.93 -17.82
N GLU A 287 -2.85 24.74 -17.34
CA GLU A 287 -3.57 25.69 -16.49
C GLU A 287 -3.45 25.27 -15.03
N VAL A 288 -3.05 26.19 -14.16
CA VAL A 288 -2.99 25.94 -12.71
C VAL A 288 -4.39 26.12 -12.13
N THR A 289 -5.04 25.02 -11.71
CA THR A 289 -6.42 25.06 -11.20
C THR A 289 -6.47 25.11 -9.67
N ALA A 290 -5.46 24.57 -8.98
CA ALA A 290 -5.30 24.70 -7.53
C ALA A 290 -3.82 24.64 -7.10
N GLY A 291 -3.48 25.31 -6.00
CA GLY A 291 -2.14 25.35 -5.43
C GLY A 291 -2.06 26.28 -4.21
N ASP A 292 -0.95 26.22 -3.48
CA ASP A 292 -0.63 27.10 -2.36
C ASP A 292 0.59 27.99 -2.65
N GLU A 293 1.15 28.65 -1.63
CA GLU A 293 2.30 29.56 -1.78
C GLU A 293 3.61 28.83 -2.15
N THR A 294 3.67 27.52 -1.96
CA THR A 294 4.88 26.71 -2.07
C THR A 294 4.82 25.69 -3.20
N HIS A 295 3.64 25.14 -3.51
CA HIS A 295 3.50 24.10 -4.54
C HIS A 295 2.15 24.19 -5.25
N VAL A 296 2.13 23.72 -6.50
CA VAL A 296 0.89 23.50 -7.26
C VAL A 296 0.30 22.14 -6.87
N THR A 297 -1.02 22.04 -6.76
CA THR A 297 -1.71 20.80 -6.40
C THR A 297 -2.56 20.21 -7.53
N ARG A 298 -3.13 21.06 -8.41
CA ARG A 298 -3.92 20.61 -9.57
C ARG A 298 -3.61 21.42 -10.82
N LEU A 299 -3.53 20.73 -11.94
CA LEU A 299 -3.19 21.25 -13.26
C LEU A 299 -4.19 20.73 -14.29
N ARG A 300 -4.60 21.57 -15.22
CA ARG A 300 -5.43 21.20 -16.36
C ARG A 300 -4.64 21.30 -17.65
N LEU A 301 -4.55 20.19 -18.37
CA LEU A 301 -3.89 20.12 -19.67
C LEU A 301 -4.91 20.42 -20.76
N HIS A 302 -4.53 21.28 -21.70
CA HIS A 302 -5.31 21.64 -22.87
C HIS A 302 -4.53 21.25 -24.11
N ALA A 303 -5.11 20.37 -24.93
CA ALA A 303 -4.52 19.93 -26.18
C ALA A 303 -4.25 21.11 -27.12
N PRO A 304 -3.16 21.05 -27.93
CA PRO A 304 -2.91 22.04 -28.96
C PRO A 304 -4.10 22.09 -29.92
N SER A 305 -4.58 23.30 -30.23
CA SER A 305 -5.63 23.48 -31.24
C SER A 305 -5.14 22.92 -32.58
N ILE A 306 -5.76 21.86 -33.06
CA ILE A 306 -5.54 21.38 -34.42
C ILE A 306 -6.02 22.51 -35.34
N ALA A 307 -5.10 23.18 -36.01
CA ALA A 307 -5.47 24.02 -37.14
C ALA A 307 -6.09 23.07 -38.17
N THR A 308 -7.41 23.11 -38.31
CA THR A 308 -8.10 22.52 -39.46
C THR A 308 -7.46 23.14 -40.68
N GLU A 309 -6.61 22.40 -41.38
CA GLU A 309 -6.31 22.70 -42.77
C GLU A 309 -7.65 22.54 -43.50
N ASP A 310 -8.32 23.66 -43.75
CA ASP A 310 -9.44 23.73 -44.69
C ASP A 310 -8.90 23.30 -46.06
N ASP A 311 -9.07 22.01 -46.35
CA ASP A 311 -9.18 21.48 -47.70
C ASP A 311 -10.48 22.01 -48.30
N ASP A 312 -10.39 23.11 -49.06
CA ASP A 312 -11.36 23.38 -50.13
C ASP A 312 -10.81 24.38 -51.17
N GLY A 313 -10.55 23.85 -52.37
CA GLY A 313 -10.88 24.51 -53.65
C GLY A 313 -9.81 25.32 -54.39
#